data_AF-A0A9D8L615-F1
#
_entry.id   AF-A0A9D8L615-F1
#
_cell.length_a   1.000
_cell.length_b   1.000
_cell.length_c   1.000
_cell.angle_alpha   90.00
_cell.angle_beta   90.00
_cell.angle_gamma   90.00
#
_symmetry.space_group_name_H-M   'P 1'
#
loop_
_entity.id
_entity.type
_entity.pdbx_description
1 polymer ?
#
loop_
_entity_poly.entity_id
_entity_poly.type
_entity_poly.pdbx_seq_one_letter_code
_entity_poly.pdbx_strand_id
1 'polypeptide(L)'
;QHDPMVYTMIGYSKRKMGDMDGGFSAYRQALAIDPDNLNTHEYMGEAYVTIGRVEEAKLELATLKKLCGGAGCEQYDDLAKALAGEPDED
;
A
#
# COMPACT_ATOMS: atom_id res chain seq x y z
N GLN A 1 -20.40 -1.66 -10.38
CA GLN A 1 -19.41 -2.72 -10.17
C GLN A 1 -18.04 -2.08 -10.25
N HIS A 2 -17.51 -1.60 -9.13
CA HIS A 2 -16.10 -1.21 -9.03
C HIS A 2 -15.60 -1.93 -7.79
N ASP A 3 -14.83 -2.99 -7.98
CA ASP A 3 -14.20 -3.73 -6.90
C ASP A 3 -12.86 -3.04 -6.59
N PRO A 4 -12.62 -2.60 -5.33
CA PRO A 4 -11.37 -1.93 -4.98
C PRO A 4 -10.14 -2.78 -5.34
N MET A 5 -10.24 -4.11 -5.25
CA MET A 5 -9.15 -5.04 -5.55
C MET A 5 -8.65 -4.91 -7.00
N VAL A 6 -9.53 -4.61 -7.95
CA VAL A 6 -9.11 -4.40 -9.36
C VAL A 6 -8.18 -3.20 -9.46
N TYR A 7 -8.52 -2.09 -8.79
CA TYR A 7 -7.69 -0.89 -8.78
C TYR A 7 -6.40 -1.09 -7.98
N THR A 8 -6.43 -1.86 -6.89
CA THR A 8 -5.25 -2.28 -6.13
C THR A 8 -4.25 -3.02 -7.03
N MET A 9 -4.72 -4.01 -7.80
CA MET A 9 -3.87 -4.80 -8.70
C MET A 9 -3.35 -4.00 -9.90
N ILE A 10 -4.15 -3.06 -10.43
CA ILE A 10 -3.69 -2.11 -11.45
C ILE A 10 -2.57 -1.24 -10.88
N GLY A 11 -2.72 -0.74 -9.66
CA GLY A 11 -1.73 0.08 -8.99
C GLY A 11 -0.40 -0.66 -8.79
N TYR A 12 -0.49 -1.89 -8.28
CA TYR A 12 0.64 -2.79 -8.10
C TYR A 12 1.37 -3.05 -9.43
N SER A 13 0.62 -3.42 -10.46
CA SER A 13 1.18 -3.73 -11.78
C SER A 13 1.88 -2.50 -12.39
N LYS A 14 1.25 -1.31 -12.30
CA LYS A 14 1.84 -0.06 -12.81
C LYS A 14 3.13 0.31 -12.09
N ARG A 15 3.16 0.20 -10.75
CA ARG A 15 4.39 0.38 -9.96
C ARG A 15 5.50 -0.55 -10.44
N LYS A 16 5.24 -1.85 -10.58
CA LYS A 16 6.26 -2.83 -11.02
C LYS A 16 6.74 -2.56 -12.45
N MET A 17 5.94 -1.90 -13.29
CA MET A 17 6.34 -1.42 -14.64
C MET A 17 7.10 -0.08 -14.63
N GLY A 18 7.32 0.53 -13.47
CA GLY A 18 7.97 1.84 -13.32
C GLY A 18 7.04 3.05 -13.48
N ASP A 19 5.75 2.84 -13.77
CA ASP A 19 4.73 3.90 -13.80
C ASP A 19 4.23 4.17 -12.37
N MET A 20 5.06 4.85 -11.57
CA MET A 20 4.73 5.17 -10.18
C MET A 20 3.49 6.07 -10.06
N ASP A 21 3.37 7.09 -10.91
CA ASP A 21 2.25 8.02 -10.88
C ASP A 21 0.92 7.34 -11.21
N GLY A 22 0.92 6.48 -12.23
CA GLY A 22 -0.23 5.65 -12.56
C GLY A 22 -0.56 4.65 -11.44
N GLY A 23 0.46 4.10 -10.78
CA GLY A 23 0.33 3.25 -9.59
C GLY A 23 -0.48 3.93 -8.50
N PHE A 24 -0.02 5.10 -8.05
CA PHE A 24 -0.73 5.88 -7.03
C PHE A 24 -2.12 6.35 -7.47
N SER A 25 -2.31 6.63 -8.76
CA SER A 25 -3.64 7.00 -9.29
C SER A 25 -4.64 5.86 -9.15
N ALA A 26 -4.20 4.62 -9.35
CA ALA A 26 -5.05 3.44 -9.17
C ALA A 26 -5.31 3.15 -7.69
N TYR A 27 -4.30 3.25 -6.82
CA TYR A 27 -4.52 3.09 -5.37
C TYR A 27 -5.53 4.11 -4.82
N ARG A 28 -5.45 5.38 -5.24
CA ARG A 28 -6.44 6.39 -4.86
C ARG A 28 -7.86 6.05 -5.34
N GLN A 29 -8.00 5.39 -6.50
CA GLN A 29 -9.31 4.92 -6.96
C GLN A 29 -9.82 3.74 -6.12
N ALA A 30 -8.94 2.80 -5.73
CA ALA A 30 -9.28 1.73 -4.79
C ALA A 30 -9.77 2.31 -3.45
N LEU A 31 -9.03 3.24 -2.86
CA LEU A 31 -9.40 3.88 -1.58
C LEU A 31 -10.65 4.78 -1.69
N ALA A 32 -10.97 5.30 -2.87
CA ALA A 32 -12.22 6.02 -3.08
C ALA A 32 -13.46 5.09 -3.07
N ILE A 33 -13.26 3.79 -3.34
CA ILE A 33 -14.31 2.76 -3.31
C ILE A 33 -14.40 2.13 -1.93
N ASP A 34 -13.24 1.77 -1.37
CA ASP A 34 -13.09 1.15 -0.06
C ASP A 34 -11.95 1.83 0.70
N PRO A 35 -12.27 2.84 1.54
CA PRO A 35 -11.27 3.57 2.31
C PRO A 35 -10.52 2.75 3.34
N ASP A 36 -11.02 1.54 3.67
CA ASP A 36 -10.45 0.68 4.71
C ASP A 36 -9.72 -0.54 4.08
N ASN A 37 -9.46 -0.49 2.77
CA ASN A 37 -8.84 -1.59 2.04
C ASN A 37 -7.37 -1.80 2.46
N LEU A 38 -7.13 -2.83 3.28
CA LEU A 38 -5.82 -3.12 3.87
C LEU A 38 -4.71 -3.28 2.80
N ASN A 39 -4.95 -4.10 1.77
CA ASN A 39 -3.96 -4.36 0.71
C ASN A 39 -3.61 -3.08 -0.07
N THR A 40 -4.56 -2.16 -0.22
CA THR A 40 -4.29 -0.89 -0.89
C THR A 40 -3.39 0.01 -0.05
N HIS A 41 -3.62 0.09 1.26
CA HIS A 41 -2.76 0.83 2.17
C HIS A 41 -1.33 0.26 2.24
N GLU A 42 -1.20 -1.06 2.29
CA GLU A 42 0.08 -1.78 2.22
C GLU A 42 0.86 -1.42 0.95
N TYR A 43 0.31 -1.72 -0.23
CA TYR A 43 1.01 -1.51 -1.49
C TYR A 43 1.25 -0.04 -1.84
N MET A 44 0.37 0.86 -1.39
CA MET A 44 0.60 2.30 -1.49
C MET A 44 1.71 2.75 -0.55
N GLY A 45 1.78 2.19 0.66
CA GLY A 45 2.89 2.38 1.60
C GLY A 45 4.22 1.92 1.05
N GLU A 46 4.32 0.70 0.51
CA GLU A 46 5.54 0.19 -0.12
C GLU A 46 5.96 1.03 -1.34
N ALA A 47 4.99 1.50 -2.13
CA ALA A 47 5.24 2.40 -3.23
C ALA A 47 5.89 3.70 -2.74
N TYR A 48 5.44 4.24 -1.61
CA TYR A 48 6.06 5.40 -0.97
C TYR A 48 7.47 5.12 -0.46
N VAL A 49 7.71 3.96 0.17
CA VAL A 49 9.06 3.52 0.56
C VAL A 49 10.00 3.50 -0.65
N THR A 50 9.54 2.90 -1.76
CA THR A 50 10.33 2.73 -3.00
C THR A 50 10.86 4.06 -3.55
N ILE A 51 10.11 5.16 -3.40
CA ILE A 51 10.49 6.50 -3.88
C ILE A 51 11.04 7.42 -2.78
N GLY A 52 11.36 6.88 -1.60
CA GLY A 52 11.93 7.64 -0.48
C GLY A 52 10.95 8.55 0.24
N ARG A 53 9.64 8.41 -0.01
CA ARG A 53 8.55 9.15 0.66
C ARG A 53 8.16 8.47 1.97
N VAL A 54 9.13 8.36 2.87
CA VAL A 54 9.02 7.55 4.10
C VAL A 54 7.93 8.08 5.05
N GLU A 55 7.72 9.40 5.09
CA GLU A 55 6.69 9.96 5.96
C GLU A 55 5.28 9.58 5.50
N GLU A 56 5.02 9.54 4.19
CA GLU A 56 3.76 9.06 3.64
C GLU A 56 3.57 7.55 3.89
N ALA A 57 4.62 6.75 3.73
CA ALA A 57 4.57 5.33 4.08
C ALA A 57 4.21 5.09 5.57
N LYS A 58 4.74 5.91 6.48
CA LYS A 58 4.37 5.85 7.91
C LYS A 58 2.92 6.23 8.17
N LEU A 59 2.33 7.13 7.35
CA LEU A 59 0.91 7.45 7.45
C LEU A 59 0.05 6.23 7.07
N GLU A 60 0.42 5.51 6.00
CA GLU A 60 -0.28 4.28 5.61
C GLU A 60 -0.14 3.21 6.70
N LEU A 61 1.05 3.05 7.28
CA LEU A 61 1.28 2.13 8.41
C LEU A 61 0.41 2.49 9.63
N ALA A 62 0.28 3.79 9.94
CA ALA A 62 -0.58 4.26 11.02
C ALA A 62 -2.07 4.01 10.73
N THR A 63 -2.48 4.06 9.46
CA THR A 63 -3.84 3.69 9.03
C THR A 63 -4.07 2.19 9.22
N LEU A 64 -3.17 1.34 8.73
CA LEU A 64 -3.24 -0.12 8.93
C LEU A 64 -3.33 -0.48 10.42
N LYS A 65 -2.53 0.17 11.27
CA LYS A 65 -2.60 -0.03 12.72
C LYS A 65 -3.99 0.26 13.29
N LYS A 66 -4.68 1.27 12.79
CA LYS A 66 -6.04 1.62 13.24
C LYS A 66 -7.08 0.62 12.72
N LEU A 67 -6.91 0.14 11.50
CA LEU A 67 -7.89 -0.73 10.84
C LEU A 67 -7.81 -2.18 11.35
N CYS A 68 -6.60 -2.73 11.52
CA CYS A 68 -6.40 -4.13 11.88
C CYS A 68 -5.61 -4.37 13.17
N GLY A 69 -5.27 -3.31 13.93
CA GLY A 69 -4.68 -3.43 15.27
C GLY A 69 -3.14 -3.45 15.32
N GLY A 70 -2.46 -3.46 14.17
CA GLY A 70 -0.99 -3.44 14.09
C GLY A 70 -0.39 -4.84 13.99
N ALA A 71 0.57 -5.18 14.84
CA ALA A 71 1.32 -6.43 14.78
C ALA A 71 0.42 -7.67 14.77
N GLY A 72 0.68 -8.61 13.86
CA GLY A 72 -0.17 -9.78 13.60
C GLY A 72 -1.20 -9.57 12.48
N CYS A 73 -1.28 -8.35 11.94
CA CYS A 73 -1.95 -8.06 10.69
C CYS A 73 -0.92 -8.11 9.57
N GLU A 74 -1.10 -9.02 8.62
CA GLU A 74 -0.19 -9.27 7.48
C GLU A 74 0.24 -7.97 6.81
N GLN A 75 -0.72 -7.15 6.39
CA GLN A 75 -0.49 -5.87 5.70
C GLN A 75 0.34 -4.88 6.53
N TYR A 76 0.10 -4.82 7.85
CA TYR A 76 0.86 -3.96 8.74
C TYR A 76 2.30 -4.45 8.89
N ASP A 77 2.48 -5.76 9.09
CA ASP A 77 3.78 -6.37 9.30
C ASP A 77 4.65 -6.24 8.04
N ASP A 78 4.07 -6.42 6.85
CA ASP A 78 4.80 -6.32 5.59
C ASP A 78 5.22 -4.87 5.28
N LEU A 79 4.33 -3.90 5.45
CA LEU A 79 4.72 -2.49 5.32
C LEU A 79 5.75 -2.07 6.39
N ALA A 80 5.69 -2.62 7.60
CA ALA A 80 6.68 -2.36 8.63
C ALA A 80 8.06 -2.90 8.26
N LYS A 81 8.15 -4.10 7.66
CA LYS A 81 9.40 -4.67 7.12
C LYS A 81 9.96 -3.83 5.98
N ALA A 82 9.11 -3.41 5.04
CA ALA A 82 9.52 -2.54 3.94
C ALA A 82 10.13 -1.22 4.45
N LEU A 83 9.52 -0.62 5.48
CA LEU A 83 10.03 0.57 6.16
C LEU A 83 11.35 0.33 6.91
N ALA A 84 11.59 -0.88 7.38
CA ALA A 84 12.87 -1.29 8.00
C ALA A 84 13.96 -1.57 6.95
N GLY A 85 13.64 -1.58 5.66
CA GLY A 85 14.56 -1.91 4.57
C GLY A 85 14.81 -3.42 4.43
N GLU A 86 13.91 -4.24 4.97
CA GLU A 86 13.93 -5.68 4.78
C GLU A 86 13.29 -6.01 3.42
N PRO A 87 13.90 -6.90 2.61
CA PRO A 87 13.33 -7.28 1.33
C PRO A 87 12.05 -8.11 1.52
N ASP A 88 11.05 -7.88 0.66
CA ASP A 88 9.84 -8.71 0.60
C ASP A 88 10.24 -10.17 0.28
N GLU A 89 9.80 -11.12 1.12
CA GLU A 89 9.92 -12.56 0.85
C GLU A 89 8.77 -13.00 -0.06
N ASP A 90 8.76 -12.53 -1.32
CA ASP A 90 7.87 -13.01 -2.40
C ASP A 90 8.17 -14.49 -2.77
#